data_AF-A0A7Y0TJT6-F1
#
_entry.id   AF-A0A7Y0TJT6-F1
#
_cell.length_a   1.000
_cell.length_b   1.000
_cell.length_c   1.000
_cell.angle_alpha   90.00
_cell.angle_beta   90.00
_cell.angle_gamma   90.00
#
_symmetry.space_group_name_H-M   'P 1'
#
loop_
_entity.id
_entity.type
_entity.pdbx_description
1 polymer ?
#
loop_
_entity_poly.entity_id
_entity_poly.type
_entity_poly.pdbx_seq_one_letter_code
_entity_poly.pdbx_strand_id
1 'polypeptide(L)'
;MKIKKLRISFIWIRTSFRLFEPVVKATGNDSSSFPYPLRVSDFKDTIRTLYSENKLPVKLPWNDESKGKKYNWFWRYYLQGNDPLDGYPSISSDTIGKISNLCANLIIPFRVSLNQNVKLVPCDSWKQSTTYSFEGYLYRHGAALITTFNIVNCVDNEEAVGLARAVRFDSVFQYKSNPVTTLKSLADELLNELCQMMKVQDGINEGPFLIAAIDAGDPDLLLQPVQQNDQVHKTLDALVTWNYKWNEVCFSKLADHTIDMQNTKQGDVIYGDEHSRVLWLPRLFAPEDKNEKTFALRWYYRNLLLASMQVSSLSAFVAKAASYPDIGNNMNFRNYLIRVREIISRLQAGSKDTYRSMSIMKQINDRKIL
;
A
#
# COMPACT_ATOMS: atom_id res chain seq x y z
N MET A 1 -3.57 27.49 12.11
CA MET A 1 -3.42 26.22 11.38
C MET A 1 -3.15 25.13 12.38
N LYS A 2 -4.15 24.27 12.60
CA LYS A 2 -4.04 23.08 13.44
C LYS A 2 -4.44 21.86 12.62
N ILE A 3 -3.49 20.94 12.42
CA ILE A 3 -3.83 19.58 12.02
C ILE A 3 -4.49 18.90 13.22
N LYS A 4 -5.69 18.36 13.06
CA LYS A 4 -6.40 17.64 14.12
C LYS A 4 -6.30 16.13 13.94
N LYS A 5 -6.21 15.66 12.70
CA LYS A 5 -6.13 14.23 12.34
C LYS A 5 -5.19 14.02 11.17
N LEU A 6 -4.27 13.07 11.32
CA LEU A 6 -3.27 12.70 10.34
C LEU A 6 -3.32 11.19 10.12
N ARG A 7 -3.53 10.76 8.88
CA ARG A 7 -3.39 9.36 8.48
C ARG A 7 -2.05 9.19 7.77
N ILE A 8 -1.31 8.14 8.11
CA ILE A 8 -0.02 7.81 7.49
C ILE A 8 0.02 6.31 7.20
N SER A 9 0.47 5.95 6.01
CA SER A 9 0.73 4.58 5.61
C SER A 9 2.14 4.43 5.06
N PHE A 10 2.79 3.34 5.44
CA PHE A 10 4.07 2.91 4.90
C PHE A 10 3.88 1.62 4.11
N ILE A 11 4.43 1.57 2.90
CA ILE A 11 4.36 0.45 1.98
C ILE A 11 5.75 -0.15 1.88
N TRP A 12 5.92 -1.33 2.46
CA TRP A 12 7.17 -2.08 2.45
C TRP A 12 7.10 -3.18 1.40
N ILE A 13 8.14 -3.33 0.60
CA ILE A 13 8.19 -4.33 -0.46
C ILE A 13 9.39 -5.24 -0.23
N ARG A 14 9.17 -6.54 -0.41
CA ARG A 14 10.22 -7.55 -0.53
C ARG A 14 10.01 -8.37 -1.78
N THR A 15 10.98 -8.36 -2.67
CA THR A 15 10.96 -9.16 -3.91
C THR A 15 11.81 -10.42 -3.74
N SER A 16 11.29 -11.60 -4.10
CA SER A 16 12.06 -12.84 -4.14
C SER A 16 11.98 -13.52 -5.51
N PHE A 17 13.14 -13.75 -6.11
CA PHE A 17 13.29 -14.40 -7.42
C PHE A 17 13.30 -15.93 -7.33
N ARG A 18 13.61 -16.50 -6.15
CA ARG A 18 13.53 -17.95 -5.91
C ARG A 18 12.13 -18.51 -6.15
N LEU A 19 11.11 -17.66 -6.08
CA LEU A 19 9.73 -18.02 -6.42
C LEU A 19 9.52 -18.45 -7.88
N PHE A 20 10.48 -18.17 -8.76
CA PHE A 20 10.47 -18.58 -10.16
C PHE A 20 11.37 -19.80 -10.44
N GLU A 21 12.14 -20.24 -9.44
CA GLU A 21 12.96 -21.45 -9.57
C GLU A 21 12.06 -22.69 -9.58
N PRO A 22 12.43 -23.74 -10.33
CA PRO A 22 11.69 -24.98 -10.30
C PRO A 22 11.66 -25.52 -8.86
N VAL A 23 10.47 -25.64 -8.28
CA VAL A 23 10.31 -26.37 -7.02
C VAL A 23 10.70 -27.81 -7.32
N VAL A 24 11.90 -28.22 -6.88
CA VAL A 24 12.28 -29.63 -6.87
C VAL A 24 11.26 -30.30 -5.98
N LYS A 25 10.34 -31.05 -6.58
CA LYS A 25 9.41 -31.89 -5.82
C LYS A 25 10.29 -32.88 -5.06
N ALA A 26 10.54 -32.60 -3.79
CA ALA A 26 11.10 -33.59 -2.89
C ALA A 26 10.22 -34.84 -3.04
N THR A 27 10.88 -35.94 -3.36
CA THR A 27 10.28 -37.25 -3.57
C THR A 27 9.30 -37.58 -2.45
N GLY A 28 8.03 -37.80 -2.79
CA GLY A 28 7.03 -38.44 -1.93
C GLY A 28 6.41 -37.57 -0.83
N ASN A 29 5.11 -37.32 -0.95
CA ASN A 29 4.19 -36.92 0.13
C ASN A 29 4.39 -35.58 0.84
N ASP A 30 4.25 -34.46 0.13
CA ASP A 30 3.75 -33.26 0.80
C ASP A 30 2.93 -32.36 -0.15
N SER A 31 1.64 -32.66 -0.30
CA SER A 31 0.73 -32.00 -1.24
C SER A 31 -0.33 -31.08 -0.59
N SER A 32 -0.23 -30.72 0.69
CA SER A 32 -1.34 -29.99 1.35
C SER A 32 -0.97 -29.07 2.51
N SER A 33 0.06 -28.23 2.40
CA SER A 33 0.45 -27.34 3.50
C SER A 33 1.06 -26.00 3.04
N PHE A 34 0.56 -25.44 1.93
CA PHE A 34 0.89 -24.06 1.54
C PHE A 34 -0.34 -23.17 1.71
N PRO A 35 -0.27 -22.10 2.53
CA PRO A 35 -1.34 -21.10 2.60
C PRO A 35 -1.39 -20.18 1.37
N TYR A 36 -0.38 -20.21 0.48
CA TYR A 36 -0.25 -19.30 -0.66
C TYR A 36 0.17 -20.01 -1.97
N PRO A 37 -0.49 -19.72 -3.13
CA PRO A 37 -0.18 -20.36 -4.40
C PRO A 37 0.95 -19.67 -5.18
N LEU A 38 2.06 -20.39 -5.41
CA LEU A 38 3.17 -19.91 -6.23
C LEU A 38 2.96 -20.15 -7.74
N ARG A 39 2.36 -21.30 -8.09
CA ARG A 39 2.07 -21.68 -9.48
C ARG A 39 0.66 -21.25 -9.87
N VAL A 40 0.48 -20.92 -11.16
CA VAL A 40 -0.84 -20.53 -11.71
C VAL A 40 -1.88 -21.62 -11.50
N SER A 41 -1.50 -22.89 -11.63
CA SER A 41 -2.38 -24.05 -11.37
C SER A 41 -2.98 -24.03 -9.96
N ASP A 42 -2.21 -23.57 -8.98
CA ASP A 42 -2.52 -23.69 -7.55
C ASP A 42 -3.50 -22.59 -7.10
N PHE A 43 -3.71 -21.54 -7.92
CA PHE A 43 -4.71 -20.50 -7.64
C PHE A 43 -6.11 -21.11 -7.58
N LYS A 44 -6.45 -22.04 -8.49
CA LYS A 44 -7.79 -22.65 -8.55
C LYS A 44 -8.15 -23.36 -7.26
N ASP A 45 -7.21 -24.11 -6.71
CA ASP A 45 -7.42 -24.85 -5.47
C ASP A 45 -7.49 -23.91 -4.26
N THR A 46 -6.62 -22.89 -4.22
CA THR A 46 -6.65 -21.84 -3.17
C THR A 46 -8.00 -21.12 -3.15
N ILE A 47 -8.50 -20.66 -4.31
CA ILE A 47 -9.80 -20.00 -4.41
C ILE A 47 -10.93 -20.93 -3.98
N ARG A 48 -10.87 -22.22 -4.36
CA ARG A 48 -11.87 -23.21 -3.92
C ARG A 48 -11.92 -23.30 -2.39
N THR A 49 -10.76 -23.44 -1.74
CA THR A 49 -10.68 -23.56 -0.26
C THR A 49 -11.14 -22.29 0.45
N LEU A 50 -10.84 -21.11 -0.07
CA LEU A 50 -11.30 -19.84 0.50
C LEU A 50 -12.83 -19.81 0.64
N TYR A 51 -13.53 -20.34 -0.36
CA TYR A 51 -14.98 -20.27 -0.45
C TYR A 51 -15.73 -21.51 0.03
N SER A 52 -15.05 -22.66 0.19
CA SER A 52 -15.66 -23.85 0.78
C SER A 52 -15.53 -23.91 2.29
N GLU A 53 -14.44 -23.39 2.86
CA GLU A 53 -14.05 -23.71 4.24
C GLU A 53 -13.63 -22.50 5.08
N ASN A 54 -13.37 -21.32 4.48
CA ASN A 54 -12.84 -20.12 5.15
C ASN A 54 -11.68 -20.42 6.13
N LYS A 55 -10.88 -21.45 5.83
CA LYS A 55 -9.79 -21.95 6.69
C LYS A 55 -8.44 -21.28 6.43
N LEU A 56 -8.29 -20.62 5.28
CA LEU A 56 -7.01 -20.02 4.93
C LEU A 56 -6.85 -18.65 5.60
N PRO A 57 -5.63 -18.29 6.05
CA PRO A 57 -5.36 -16.97 6.65
C PRO A 57 -5.34 -15.84 5.61
N VAL A 58 -5.60 -16.14 4.33
CA VAL A 58 -5.54 -15.21 3.20
C VAL A 58 -6.94 -14.84 2.69
N LYS A 59 -7.08 -13.70 2.02
CA LYS A 59 -8.32 -13.21 1.39
C LYS A 59 -8.04 -12.54 0.05
N LEU A 60 -9.06 -12.35 -0.78
CA LEU A 60 -8.95 -11.49 -1.96
C LEU A 60 -8.88 -10.01 -1.53
N PRO A 61 -8.02 -9.18 -2.12
CA PRO A 61 -7.79 -7.81 -1.65
C PRO A 61 -8.93 -6.84 -1.98
N TRP A 62 -9.89 -7.25 -2.82
CA TRP A 62 -11.11 -6.48 -3.13
C TRP A 62 -12.38 -7.03 -2.47
N ASN A 63 -12.32 -8.20 -1.83
CA ASN A 63 -13.44 -8.76 -1.08
C ASN A 63 -13.31 -8.41 0.41
N ASP A 64 -13.97 -7.33 0.83
CA ASP A 64 -14.13 -6.99 2.24
C ASP A 64 -15.61 -7.15 2.63
N GLU A 65 -15.95 -8.36 3.04
CA GLU A 65 -17.32 -8.77 3.41
C GLU A 65 -17.92 -7.84 4.49
N SER A 66 -17.08 -7.26 5.34
CA SER A 66 -17.50 -6.36 6.42
C SER A 66 -17.94 -4.97 5.94
N LYS A 67 -17.66 -4.60 4.68
CA LYS A 67 -17.89 -3.25 4.14
C LYS A 67 -18.79 -3.24 2.90
N GLY A 68 -19.21 -4.39 2.37
CA GLY A 68 -20.06 -4.46 1.18
C GLY A 68 -19.32 -4.13 -0.13
N LYS A 69 -19.95 -4.48 -1.28
CA LYS A 69 -19.33 -4.49 -2.63
C LYS A 69 -18.86 -3.12 -3.20
N LYS A 70 -19.01 -2.00 -2.48
CA LYS A 70 -18.93 -0.64 -3.06
C LYS A 70 -17.65 0.16 -2.81
N TYR A 71 -16.64 -0.37 -2.10
CA TYR A 71 -15.64 0.50 -1.46
C TYR A 71 -14.19 0.44 -1.98
N ASN A 72 -13.90 -0.26 -3.09
CA ASN A 72 -12.54 -0.32 -3.62
C ASN A 72 -12.45 0.00 -5.12
N TRP A 73 -12.47 1.29 -5.44
CA TRP A 73 -12.42 1.78 -6.81
C TRP A 73 -11.12 1.39 -7.53
N PHE A 74 -9.98 1.37 -6.83
CA PHE A 74 -8.72 0.91 -7.40
C PHE A 74 -8.89 -0.49 -7.99
N TRP A 75 -9.36 -1.46 -7.21
CA TRP A 75 -9.56 -2.82 -7.72
C TRP A 75 -10.64 -2.88 -8.79
N ARG A 76 -11.76 -2.15 -8.66
CA ARG A 76 -12.78 -2.10 -9.71
C ARG A 76 -12.19 -1.72 -11.08
N TYR A 77 -11.36 -0.69 -11.12
CA TYR A 77 -10.67 -0.28 -12.34
C TYR A 77 -9.55 -1.25 -12.72
N TYR A 78 -8.78 -1.74 -11.76
CA TYR A 78 -7.70 -2.70 -12.01
C TYR A 78 -8.21 -4.00 -12.68
N LEU A 79 -9.41 -4.43 -12.27
CA LEU A 79 -10.14 -5.56 -12.85
C LEU A 79 -10.84 -5.23 -14.18
N GLN A 80 -10.79 -3.97 -14.64
CA GLN A 80 -11.39 -3.49 -15.89
C GLN A 80 -12.91 -3.75 -15.97
N GLY A 81 -13.61 -3.59 -14.84
CA GLY A 81 -15.05 -3.87 -14.77
C GLY A 81 -15.43 -5.34 -14.81
N ASN A 82 -14.46 -6.25 -14.98
CA ASN A 82 -14.68 -7.70 -14.91
C ASN A 82 -14.53 -8.19 -13.47
N ASP A 83 -15.32 -7.66 -12.53
CA ASP A 83 -15.35 -8.23 -11.18
C ASP A 83 -16.12 -9.56 -11.23
N PRO A 84 -15.45 -10.72 -11.09
CA PRO A 84 -16.10 -12.03 -11.17
C PRO A 84 -17.05 -12.29 -9.98
N LEU A 85 -17.07 -11.40 -8.99
CA LEU A 85 -17.99 -11.43 -7.84
C LEU A 85 -19.21 -10.52 -8.02
N ASP A 86 -19.26 -9.74 -9.11
CA ASP A 86 -20.43 -8.93 -9.42
C ASP A 86 -21.56 -9.81 -9.99
N GLY A 87 -22.77 -9.67 -9.45
CA GLY A 87 -23.94 -10.46 -9.88
C GLY A 87 -24.02 -11.94 -9.48
N TYR A 88 -23.00 -12.54 -8.85
CA TYR A 88 -23.05 -13.96 -8.42
C TYR A 88 -23.33 -14.11 -6.92
N PRO A 89 -24.50 -14.66 -6.51
CA PRO A 89 -24.83 -14.92 -5.10
C PRO A 89 -24.24 -16.23 -4.57
N SER A 90 -23.78 -17.14 -5.44
CA SER A 90 -23.17 -18.42 -5.07
C SER A 90 -21.97 -18.73 -5.97
N ILE A 91 -20.98 -19.41 -5.38
CA ILE A 91 -19.66 -19.61 -6.00
C ILE A 91 -19.66 -20.96 -6.70
N SER A 92 -19.85 -20.91 -8.01
CA SER A 92 -19.79 -22.09 -8.87
C SER A 92 -18.34 -22.45 -9.24
N SER A 93 -18.13 -23.67 -9.75
CA SER A 93 -16.83 -24.08 -10.31
C SER A 93 -16.35 -23.16 -11.45
N ASP A 94 -17.29 -22.62 -12.24
CA ASP A 94 -17.02 -21.64 -13.30
C ASP A 94 -16.53 -20.30 -12.72
N THR A 95 -17.19 -19.80 -11.66
CA THR A 95 -16.79 -18.58 -10.94
C THR A 95 -15.37 -18.72 -10.38
N ILE A 96 -15.02 -19.87 -9.79
CA ILE A 96 -13.68 -20.16 -9.28
C ILE A 96 -12.64 -20.11 -10.41
N GLY A 97 -12.94 -20.73 -11.56
CA GLY A 97 -12.08 -20.71 -12.74
C GLY A 97 -11.79 -19.29 -13.23
N LYS A 98 -12.84 -18.45 -13.32
CA LYS A 98 -12.73 -17.03 -13.72
C LYS A 98 -11.86 -16.22 -12.77
N ILE A 99 -12.10 -16.32 -11.45
CA ILE A 99 -11.29 -15.61 -10.43
C ILE A 99 -9.82 -16.03 -10.52
N SER A 100 -9.56 -17.33 -10.66
CA SER A 100 -8.19 -17.85 -10.68
C SER A 100 -7.40 -17.34 -11.88
N ASN A 101 -8.00 -17.36 -13.07
CA ASN A 101 -7.39 -16.82 -14.28
C ASN A 101 -7.13 -15.32 -14.15
N LEU A 102 -8.07 -14.59 -13.55
CA LEU A 102 -7.96 -13.15 -13.31
C LEU A 102 -6.79 -12.82 -12.38
N CYS A 103 -6.70 -13.47 -11.23
CA CYS A 103 -5.59 -13.28 -10.27
C CYS A 103 -4.24 -13.56 -10.92
N ALA A 104 -4.13 -14.64 -11.70
CA ALA A 104 -2.89 -15.01 -12.37
C ALA A 104 -2.47 -14.04 -13.48
N ASN A 105 -3.43 -13.55 -14.27
CA ASN A 105 -3.15 -12.66 -15.41
C ASN A 105 -2.93 -11.21 -14.99
N LEU A 106 -3.69 -10.72 -14.00
CA LEU A 106 -3.57 -9.35 -13.50
C LEU A 106 -2.59 -9.23 -12.33
N ILE A 107 -1.90 -10.30 -11.93
CA ILE A 107 -0.91 -10.26 -10.85
C ILE A 107 -1.53 -9.68 -9.57
N ILE A 108 -2.67 -10.25 -9.17
CA ILE A 108 -3.39 -9.78 -7.98
C ILE A 108 -2.83 -10.51 -6.76
N PRO A 109 -2.42 -9.79 -5.69
CA PRO A 109 -1.94 -10.44 -4.48
C PRO A 109 -3.08 -11.04 -3.67
N PHE A 110 -2.74 -11.92 -2.73
CA PHE A 110 -3.65 -12.32 -1.65
C PHE A 110 -3.37 -11.47 -0.40
N ARG A 111 -4.42 -10.97 0.25
CA ARG A 111 -4.36 -10.13 1.45
C ARG A 111 -4.32 -10.98 2.72
N VAL A 112 -3.51 -10.58 3.70
CA VAL A 112 -3.37 -11.21 5.02
C VAL A 112 -3.46 -10.12 6.10
N SER A 113 -4.18 -10.38 7.19
CA SER A 113 -4.19 -9.50 8.36
C SER A 113 -3.10 -9.89 9.34
N LEU A 114 -2.28 -8.94 9.78
CA LEU A 114 -1.15 -9.19 10.70
C LEU A 114 -1.33 -8.50 12.07
N ASN A 115 -2.49 -7.87 12.30
CA ASN A 115 -2.75 -7.05 13.50
C ASN A 115 -2.61 -7.80 14.83
N GLN A 116 -2.99 -9.07 14.86
CA GLN A 116 -3.13 -9.85 16.10
C GLN A 116 -1.83 -10.00 16.91
N ASN A 117 -0.67 -9.81 16.26
CA ASN A 117 0.64 -10.02 16.87
C ASN A 117 1.35 -8.71 17.24
N VAL A 118 0.77 -7.55 16.92
CA VAL A 118 1.42 -6.25 17.07
C VAL A 118 0.68 -5.41 18.10
N LYS A 119 1.45 -4.79 19.00
CA LYS A 119 0.93 -3.78 19.94
C LYS A 119 1.72 -2.49 19.77
N LEU A 120 1.00 -1.38 19.64
CA LEU A 120 1.57 -0.05 19.83
C LEU A 120 1.68 0.21 21.34
N VAL A 121 2.89 0.40 21.84
CA VAL A 121 3.15 0.71 23.25
C VAL A 121 2.98 2.22 23.42
N PRO A 122 2.03 2.69 24.26
CA PRO A 122 1.89 4.11 24.53
C PRO A 122 3.16 4.65 25.19
N CYS A 123 3.82 5.62 24.55
CA CYS A 123 4.64 6.62 25.24
C CYS A 123 3.81 7.91 25.46
N ASP A 124 4.31 8.83 26.27
CA ASP A 124 3.63 10.08 26.64
C ASP A 124 3.15 10.91 25.43
N SER A 125 3.76 10.70 24.26
CA SER A 125 3.38 11.35 23.00
C SER A 125 2.09 10.76 22.39
N TRP A 126 1.70 9.52 22.70
CA TRP A 126 0.56 8.86 22.04
C TRP A 126 -0.73 9.01 22.83
N LYS A 127 -1.69 9.74 22.25
CA LYS A 127 -3.06 9.74 22.75
C LYS A 127 -3.68 8.36 22.51
N GLN A 128 -4.37 7.81 23.52
CA GLN A 128 -5.00 6.47 23.53
C GLN A 128 -5.94 6.20 22.33
N SER A 129 -6.33 7.24 21.60
CA SER A 129 -7.21 7.21 20.44
C SER A 129 -6.50 6.95 19.10
N THR A 130 -5.17 6.82 19.07
CA THR A 130 -4.43 6.45 17.85
C THR A 130 -4.75 5.01 17.46
N THR A 131 -5.20 4.80 16.21
CA THR A 131 -5.49 3.45 15.68
C THR A 131 -4.47 3.05 14.64
N TYR A 132 -4.22 1.75 14.50
CA TYR A 132 -3.25 1.21 13.54
C TYR A 132 -3.75 -0.07 12.86
N SER A 133 -3.16 -0.37 11.71
CA SER A 133 -3.38 -1.64 11.01
C SER A 133 -2.16 -2.09 10.21
N PHE A 134 -1.92 -3.39 10.19
CA PHE A 134 -0.85 -4.10 9.47
C PHE A 134 -1.49 -5.11 8.51
N GLU A 135 -1.34 -4.86 7.21
CA GLU A 135 -1.92 -5.67 6.14
C GLU A 135 -0.82 -6.19 5.22
N GLY A 136 -0.69 -7.51 5.14
CA GLY A 136 0.22 -8.18 4.22
C GLY A 136 -0.44 -8.48 2.88
N TYR A 137 0.36 -8.50 1.83
CA TYR A 137 -0.06 -8.81 0.46
C TYR A 137 0.96 -9.73 -0.17
N LEU A 138 0.54 -10.96 -0.47
CA LEU A 138 1.38 -12.00 -1.00
C LEU A 138 1.29 -11.99 -2.54
N TYR A 139 2.41 -11.75 -3.20
CA TYR A 139 2.57 -11.75 -4.66
C TYR A 139 3.37 -12.98 -5.13
N ARG A 140 3.18 -13.38 -6.39
CA ARG A 140 4.01 -14.45 -7.00
C ARG A 140 5.49 -14.11 -7.08
N HIS A 141 5.86 -12.84 -6.90
CA HIS A 141 7.24 -12.35 -6.93
C HIS A 141 7.73 -11.84 -5.57
N GLY A 142 6.97 -12.04 -4.49
CA GLY A 142 7.37 -11.60 -3.15
C GLY A 142 6.19 -11.14 -2.30
N ALA A 143 6.43 -10.19 -1.40
CA ALA A 143 5.41 -9.70 -0.49
C ALA A 143 5.44 -8.17 -0.39
N ALA A 144 4.28 -7.59 -0.09
CA ALA A 144 4.14 -6.22 0.35
C ALA A 144 3.51 -6.18 1.73
N LEU A 145 3.85 -5.17 2.52
CA LEU A 145 3.26 -4.86 3.81
C LEU A 145 2.82 -3.41 3.83
N ILE A 146 1.55 -3.17 4.16
CA ILE A 146 1.00 -1.85 4.41
C ILE A 146 0.82 -1.70 5.92
N THR A 147 1.48 -0.71 6.50
CA THR A 147 1.29 -0.31 7.90
C THR A 147 0.62 1.05 7.94
N THR A 148 -0.58 1.16 8.50
CA THR A 148 -1.36 2.40 8.53
C THR A 148 -1.59 2.86 9.96
N PHE A 149 -1.48 4.16 10.20
CA PHE A 149 -1.67 4.84 11.48
C PHE A 149 -2.65 5.98 11.29
N ASN A 150 -3.68 6.06 12.13
CA ASN A 150 -4.56 7.23 12.21
C ASN A 150 -4.26 7.93 13.53
N ILE A 151 -3.46 8.98 13.44
CA ILE A 151 -3.07 9.85 14.55
C ILE A 151 -4.16 10.92 14.69
N VAL A 152 -4.64 11.14 15.90
CA VAL A 152 -5.77 12.03 16.17
C VAL A 152 -5.47 12.94 17.35
N ASN A 153 -6.27 14.01 17.45
CA ASN A 153 -6.21 15.01 18.50
C ASN A 153 -4.86 15.74 18.54
N CYS A 154 -4.19 15.94 17.41
CA CYS A 154 -2.99 16.78 17.38
C CYS A 154 -3.38 18.24 17.70
N VAL A 155 -2.55 18.91 18.50
CA VAL A 155 -2.72 20.28 19.00
C VAL A 155 -2.30 21.27 17.92
N ASP A 156 -1.21 20.96 17.21
CA ASP A 156 -0.66 21.74 16.12
C ASP A 156 0.06 20.84 15.09
N ASN A 157 0.68 21.48 14.10
CA ASN A 157 1.41 20.78 13.05
C ASN A 157 2.73 20.18 13.54
N GLU A 158 3.39 20.80 14.50
CA GLU A 158 4.66 20.32 15.03
C GLU A 158 4.45 19.01 15.78
N GLU A 159 3.40 18.92 16.61
CA GLU A 159 2.97 17.68 17.24
C GLU A 159 2.57 16.65 16.19
N ALA A 160 1.81 17.03 15.15
CA ALA A 160 1.42 16.09 14.10
C ALA A 160 2.63 15.48 13.37
N VAL A 161 3.63 16.30 13.02
CA VAL A 161 4.89 15.85 12.43
C VAL A 161 5.70 15.04 13.44
N GLY A 162 5.80 15.49 14.69
CA GLY A 162 6.51 14.78 15.76
C GLY A 162 5.97 13.36 15.95
N LEU A 163 4.65 13.20 16.03
CA LEU A 163 3.99 11.90 16.15
C LEU A 163 4.18 11.04 14.90
N ALA A 164 4.07 11.64 13.71
CA ALA A 164 4.35 10.94 12.46
C ALA A 164 5.76 10.32 12.45
N ARG A 165 6.74 11.07 12.95
CA ARG A 165 8.14 10.62 13.06
C ARG A 165 8.34 9.59 14.15
N ALA A 166 7.68 9.76 15.29
CA ALA A 166 7.73 8.78 16.38
C ALA A 166 7.21 7.42 15.91
N VAL A 167 6.14 7.36 15.09
CA VAL A 167 5.69 6.11 14.45
C VAL A 167 6.84 5.48 13.66
N ARG A 168 7.60 6.29 12.93
CA ARG A 168 8.56 5.80 11.94
C ARG A 168 9.87 5.34 12.56
N PHE A 169 10.39 6.12 13.51
CA PHE A 169 11.78 6.05 13.97
C PHE A 169 11.91 5.59 15.41
N ASP A 170 10.92 5.85 16.26
CA ASP A 170 11.02 5.51 17.67
C ASP A 170 10.68 4.04 17.90
N SER A 171 11.25 3.48 18.97
CA SER A 171 10.89 2.15 19.43
C SER A 171 9.56 2.23 20.18
N VAL A 172 8.46 2.02 19.48
CA VAL A 172 7.09 2.08 20.03
C VAL A 172 6.25 0.83 19.77
N PHE A 173 6.83 -0.21 19.16
CA PHE A 173 6.10 -1.43 18.80
C PHE A 173 6.55 -2.67 19.56
N GLN A 174 5.59 -3.42 20.08
CA GLN A 174 5.82 -4.77 20.59
C GLN A 174 5.31 -5.80 19.59
N TYR A 175 6.06 -6.88 19.37
CA TYR A 175 5.68 -7.97 18.46
C TYR A 175 5.87 -9.33 19.14
N LYS A 176 4.80 -10.15 19.21
CA LYS A 176 4.81 -11.49 19.86
C LYS A 176 5.52 -11.50 21.23
N SER A 177 5.28 -10.47 22.05
CA SER A 177 5.89 -10.28 23.37
C SER A 177 7.39 -9.91 23.40
N ASN A 178 8.05 -9.77 22.24
CA ASN A 178 9.43 -9.29 22.14
C ASN A 178 9.56 -7.80 22.53
N PRO A 179 10.78 -7.30 22.82
CA PRO A 179 11.00 -5.91 23.21
C PRO A 179 10.45 -4.88 22.22
N VAL A 180 10.25 -3.66 22.74
CA VAL A 180 9.78 -2.54 21.94
C VAL A 180 10.80 -2.22 20.84
N THR A 181 10.32 -2.09 19.61
CA THR A 181 11.16 -1.95 18.41
C THR A 181 10.64 -0.86 17.48
N THR A 182 11.46 -0.48 16.49
CA THR A 182 11.12 0.52 15.48
C THR A 182 10.19 -0.05 14.42
N LEU A 183 9.50 0.82 13.66
CA LEU A 183 8.67 0.37 12.55
C LEU A 183 9.46 -0.39 11.48
N LYS A 184 10.74 -0.04 11.26
CA LYS A 184 11.58 -0.76 10.28
C LYS A 184 11.79 -2.20 10.72
N SER A 185 12.25 -2.41 11.95
CA SER A 185 12.49 -3.74 12.50
C SER A 185 11.20 -4.56 12.57
N LEU A 186 10.08 -3.93 12.95
CA LEU A 186 8.77 -4.58 12.91
C LEU A 186 8.38 -5.00 11.47
N ALA A 187 8.56 -4.11 10.49
CA ALA A 187 8.25 -4.42 9.10
C ALA A 187 9.07 -5.60 8.57
N ASP A 188 10.36 -5.69 8.95
CA ASP A 188 11.20 -6.82 8.59
C ASP A 188 10.70 -8.14 9.18
N GLU A 189 10.28 -8.15 10.45
CA GLU A 189 9.66 -9.31 11.11
C GLU A 189 8.37 -9.75 10.42
N LEU A 190 7.49 -8.80 10.12
CA LEU A 190 6.22 -9.07 9.45
C LEU A 190 6.41 -9.55 8.00
N LEU A 191 7.39 -8.98 7.27
CA LEU A 191 7.77 -9.48 5.95
C LEU A 191 8.39 -10.87 6.02
N ASN A 192 9.13 -11.21 7.08
CA ASN A 192 9.60 -12.57 7.33
C ASN A 192 8.44 -13.55 7.53
N GLU A 193 7.41 -13.19 8.31
CA GLU A 193 6.19 -14.02 8.45
C GLU A 193 5.53 -14.28 7.09
N LEU A 194 5.40 -13.24 6.25
CA LEU A 194 4.83 -13.37 4.91
C LEU A 194 5.70 -14.27 4.00
N CYS A 195 7.03 -14.17 4.09
CA CYS A 195 7.93 -15.05 3.34
C CYS A 195 7.85 -16.50 3.81
N GLN A 196 7.71 -16.74 5.11
CA GLN A 196 7.48 -18.08 5.67
C GLN A 196 6.18 -18.70 5.14
N MET A 197 5.10 -17.91 5.01
CA MET A 197 3.85 -18.36 4.37
C MET A 197 4.05 -18.79 2.90
N MET A 198 5.00 -18.17 2.21
CA MET A 198 5.39 -18.52 0.84
C MET A 198 6.52 -19.58 0.77
N LYS A 199 7.02 -20.03 1.92
CA LYS A 199 8.21 -20.91 2.09
C LYS A 199 9.45 -20.40 1.35
N VAL A 200 9.69 -19.08 1.45
CA VAL A 200 10.91 -18.43 0.96
C VAL A 200 11.67 -17.88 2.15
N GLN A 201 12.99 -18.00 2.13
CA GLN A 201 13.86 -17.48 3.19
C GLN A 201 14.62 -16.21 2.79
N ASP A 202 14.56 -15.82 1.52
CA ASP A 202 15.30 -14.68 0.98
C ASP A 202 14.37 -13.65 0.33
N GLY A 203 14.91 -12.46 0.14
CA GLY A 203 14.23 -11.41 -0.58
C GLY A 203 14.98 -10.09 -0.48
N ILE A 204 14.82 -9.27 -1.50
CA ILE A 204 15.42 -7.95 -1.58
C ILE A 204 14.38 -6.97 -1.04
N ASN A 205 14.69 -6.37 0.11
CA ASN A 205 13.88 -5.31 0.70
C ASN A 205 14.08 -3.99 -0.05
N GLU A 206 13.00 -3.27 -0.29
CA GLU A 206 13.05 -1.84 -0.64
C GLU A 206 12.72 -0.97 0.58
N GLY A 207 13.21 0.27 0.57
CA GLY A 207 12.75 1.29 1.50
C GLY A 207 11.25 1.53 1.34
N PRO A 208 10.55 1.98 2.40
CA PRO A 208 9.11 2.12 2.33
C PRO A 208 8.72 3.28 1.41
N PHE A 209 7.66 3.08 0.63
CA PHE A 209 6.93 4.19 0.03
C PHE A 209 5.87 4.70 1.01
N LEU A 210 5.78 6.01 1.20
CA LEU A 210 4.89 6.62 2.16
C LEU A 210 3.72 7.36 1.51
N ILE A 211 2.56 7.28 2.16
CA ILE A 211 1.46 8.19 1.89
C ILE A 211 0.95 8.75 3.21
N ALA A 212 0.85 10.06 3.33
CA ALA A 212 0.16 10.74 4.42
C ALA A 212 -1.05 11.54 3.89
N ALA A 213 -2.07 11.69 4.72
CA ALA A 213 -3.21 12.56 4.46
C ALA A 213 -3.65 13.27 5.73
N ILE A 214 -3.86 14.57 5.60
CA ILE A 214 -4.47 15.37 6.67
C ILE A 214 -5.99 15.17 6.55
N ASP A 215 -6.59 14.50 7.54
CA ASP A 215 -8.01 14.12 7.51
C ASP A 215 -8.92 15.20 8.13
N ALA A 216 -8.36 16.07 8.98
CA ALA A 216 -9.08 17.18 9.62
C ALA A 216 -8.12 18.30 10.05
N GLY A 217 -8.55 19.55 9.92
CA GLY A 217 -7.85 20.75 10.37
C GLY A 217 -8.76 21.98 10.43
N ASP A 218 -8.18 23.18 10.58
CA ASP A 218 -8.96 24.43 10.67
C ASP A 218 -9.71 24.75 9.35
N PRO A 219 -10.99 25.16 9.41
CA PRO A 219 -11.81 25.43 8.22
C PRO A 219 -11.35 26.65 7.41
N ASP A 220 -10.66 27.61 8.02
CA ASP A 220 -10.18 28.83 7.35
C ASP A 220 -9.07 28.54 6.30
N LEU A 221 -8.52 27.32 6.32
CA LEU A 221 -7.48 26.86 5.40
C LEU A 221 -8.00 26.53 4.00
N LEU A 222 -9.33 26.45 3.84
CA LEU A 222 -10.00 26.12 2.57
C LEU A 222 -9.79 27.14 1.45
N LEU A 223 -9.42 28.38 1.80
CA LEU A 223 -9.44 29.51 0.88
C LEU A 223 -8.05 30.07 0.59
N GLN A 224 -7.00 29.58 1.25
CA GLN A 224 -5.65 30.12 1.11
C GLN A 224 -4.77 29.20 0.25
N PRO A 225 -4.10 29.72 -0.79
CA PRO A 225 -3.15 28.93 -1.56
C PRO A 225 -1.93 28.62 -0.67
N VAL A 226 -1.38 27.42 -0.80
CA VAL A 226 -0.11 27.07 -0.14
C VAL A 226 1.01 27.88 -0.78
N GLN A 227 1.80 28.57 0.03
CA GLN A 227 2.90 29.42 -0.38
C GLN A 227 4.25 28.81 -0.02
N GLN A 228 5.28 29.15 -0.79
CA GLN A 228 6.65 28.76 -0.47
C GLN A 228 7.00 29.19 0.95
N ASN A 229 7.53 28.24 1.72
CA ASN A 229 7.99 28.41 3.12
C ASN A 229 6.90 28.83 4.13
N ASP A 230 5.62 28.77 3.76
CA ASP A 230 4.56 28.91 4.75
C ASP A 230 4.48 27.67 5.67
N GLN A 231 3.67 27.75 6.72
CA GLN A 231 3.57 26.66 7.69
C GLN A 231 3.00 25.36 7.08
N VAL A 232 2.13 25.46 6.06
CA VAL A 232 1.59 24.28 5.35
C VAL A 232 2.74 23.60 4.61
N HIS A 233 3.44 24.33 3.75
CA HIS A 233 4.56 23.83 2.96
C HIS A 233 5.63 23.18 3.84
N LYS A 234 6.03 23.83 4.94
CA LYS A 234 6.99 23.24 5.91
C LYS A 234 6.49 21.91 6.47
N THR A 235 5.20 21.82 6.79
CA THR A 235 4.59 20.59 7.31
C THR A 235 4.58 19.49 6.23
N LEU A 236 4.24 19.83 4.98
CA LEU A 236 4.24 18.88 3.86
C LEU A 236 5.64 18.37 3.56
N ASP A 237 6.63 19.27 3.51
CA ASP A 237 8.03 18.93 3.28
C ASP A 237 8.57 18.04 4.40
N ALA A 238 8.29 18.36 5.67
CA ALA A 238 8.70 17.53 6.80
C ALA A 238 8.12 16.10 6.76
N LEU A 239 6.86 15.96 6.29
CA LEU A 239 6.19 14.67 6.09
C LEU A 239 6.63 13.93 4.82
N VAL A 240 7.31 14.60 3.87
CA VAL A 240 7.86 13.98 2.65
C VAL A 240 9.31 13.55 2.85
N THR A 241 10.15 14.46 3.34
CA THR A 241 11.62 14.28 3.42
C THR A 241 12.05 13.47 4.63
N TRP A 242 11.21 13.41 5.67
CA TRP A 242 11.51 12.72 6.93
C TRP A 242 12.84 13.13 7.58
N ASN A 243 13.34 14.33 7.29
CA ASN A 243 14.59 14.82 7.86
C ASN A 243 14.45 15.09 9.36
N TYR A 244 15.33 14.52 10.20
CA TYR A 244 15.29 14.71 11.66
C TYR A 244 15.38 16.17 12.08
N LYS A 245 16.02 17.00 11.26
CA LYS A 245 16.21 18.43 11.47
C LYS A 245 15.32 19.27 10.57
N TRP A 246 14.10 18.82 10.30
CA TRP A 246 13.17 19.50 9.37
C TRP A 246 12.88 20.96 9.75
N ASN A 247 13.03 21.32 11.02
CA ASN A 247 12.90 22.69 11.53
C ASN A 247 14.17 23.55 11.34
N GLU A 248 15.32 22.96 11.00
CA GLU A 248 16.62 23.64 10.84
C GLU A 248 17.09 23.74 9.38
N VAL A 249 16.37 23.13 8.41
CA VAL A 249 16.85 22.94 7.03
C VAL A 249 16.10 23.82 6.03
N CYS A 250 16.78 24.23 4.95
CA CYS A 250 16.13 24.86 3.80
C CYS A 250 15.19 23.86 3.11
N PHE A 251 13.90 24.15 3.12
CA PHE A 251 12.87 23.36 2.45
C PHE A 251 13.04 23.36 0.93
N SER A 252 12.64 22.28 0.28
CA SER A 252 12.63 22.18 -1.17
C SER A 252 11.70 23.25 -1.78
N LYS A 253 11.84 23.52 -3.07
CA LYS A 253 10.89 24.39 -3.75
C LYS A 253 9.54 23.70 -3.81
N LEU A 254 8.48 24.42 -3.43
CA LEU A 254 7.10 23.92 -3.42
C LEU A 254 6.71 23.36 -4.80
N ALA A 255 7.07 24.07 -5.87
CA ALA A 255 6.74 23.71 -7.24
C ALA A 255 7.36 22.37 -7.68
N ASP A 256 8.58 22.04 -7.22
CA ASP A 256 9.31 20.84 -7.68
C ASP A 256 8.69 19.55 -7.13
N HIS A 257 7.93 19.66 -6.03
CA HIS A 257 7.31 18.54 -5.33
C HIS A 257 5.78 18.58 -5.38
N THR A 258 5.19 19.62 -5.96
CA THR A 258 3.74 19.69 -6.18
C THR A 258 3.36 18.80 -7.35
N ILE A 259 2.33 17.98 -7.14
CA ILE A 259 1.80 17.05 -8.13
C ILE A 259 0.45 17.57 -8.61
N ASP A 260 0.33 17.75 -9.92
CA ASP A 260 -0.91 18.18 -10.54
C ASP A 260 -2.06 17.24 -10.22
N MET A 261 -3.25 17.81 -10.04
CA MET A 261 -4.49 17.08 -9.85
C MET A 261 -5.54 17.54 -10.86
N GLN A 262 -6.41 16.63 -11.25
CA GLN A 262 -7.64 17.02 -11.92
C GLN A 262 -8.58 17.66 -10.90
N ASN A 263 -9.18 18.80 -11.26
CA ASN A 263 -10.10 19.56 -10.40
C ASN A 263 -9.48 20.09 -9.09
N THR A 264 -8.20 20.52 -9.13
CA THR A 264 -7.57 21.23 -8.01
C THR A 264 -8.40 22.45 -7.61
N LYS A 265 -8.66 22.61 -6.32
CA LYS A 265 -9.22 23.84 -5.75
C LYS A 265 -8.13 24.64 -5.06
N GLN A 266 -8.41 25.92 -4.81
CA GLN A 266 -7.48 26.77 -4.08
C GLN A 266 -7.16 26.13 -2.72
N GLY A 267 -5.87 26.08 -2.38
CA GLY A 267 -5.37 25.44 -1.16
C GLY A 267 -5.20 23.93 -1.22
N ASP A 268 -5.71 23.23 -2.23
CA ASP A 268 -5.42 21.79 -2.42
C ASP A 268 -4.00 21.58 -2.96
N VAL A 269 -3.25 20.68 -2.34
CA VAL A 269 -1.91 20.28 -2.78
C VAL A 269 -1.71 18.78 -2.56
N ILE A 270 -1.19 18.10 -3.59
CA ILE A 270 -0.47 16.83 -3.39
C ILE A 270 1.01 17.16 -3.47
N TYR A 271 1.73 16.85 -2.39
CA TYR A 271 3.15 17.12 -2.27
C TYR A 271 3.91 15.79 -2.18
N GLY A 272 5.01 15.61 -2.89
CA GLY A 272 5.72 14.33 -2.88
C GLY A 272 7.02 14.28 -3.69
N ASP A 273 7.82 13.24 -3.45
CA ASP A 273 9.10 12.96 -4.10
C ASP A 273 9.11 11.53 -4.71
N GLU A 274 10.25 10.84 -4.79
CA GLU A 274 10.28 9.46 -5.29
C GLU A 274 9.79 8.40 -4.27
N HIS A 275 9.66 8.77 -2.99
CA HIS A 275 9.41 7.84 -1.87
C HIS A 275 8.19 8.19 -1.03
N SER A 276 7.61 9.38 -1.17
CA SER A 276 6.56 9.87 -0.29
C SER A 276 5.50 10.66 -1.04
N ARG A 277 4.25 10.60 -0.56
CA ARG A 277 3.14 11.47 -0.96
C ARG A 277 2.44 12.02 0.26
N VAL A 278 2.07 13.29 0.25
CA VAL A 278 1.30 13.94 1.30
C VAL A 278 0.11 14.63 0.65
N LEU A 279 -1.09 14.29 1.12
CA LEU A 279 -2.35 14.82 0.63
C LEU A 279 -2.84 15.93 1.56
N TRP A 280 -2.79 17.16 1.07
CA TRP A 280 -3.37 18.34 1.71
C TRP A 280 -4.58 18.80 0.91
N LEU A 281 -5.75 18.26 1.24
CA LEU A 281 -7.00 18.53 0.51
C LEU A 281 -8.03 19.10 1.48
N PRO A 282 -7.87 20.36 1.92
CA PRO A 282 -8.68 20.94 2.98
C PRO A 282 -10.17 20.88 2.68
N ARG A 283 -10.58 21.00 1.41
CA ARG A 283 -11.99 20.89 0.98
C ARG A 283 -12.64 19.53 1.30
N LEU A 284 -11.83 18.52 1.55
CA LEU A 284 -12.26 17.17 1.90
C LEU A 284 -12.06 16.84 3.38
N PHE A 285 -11.64 17.82 4.20
CA PHE A 285 -11.56 17.64 5.65
C PHE A 285 -12.95 17.31 6.19
N ALA A 286 -12.97 16.34 7.10
CA ALA A 286 -14.20 15.96 7.76
C ALA A 286 -14.74 17.14 8.59
N PRO A 287 -15.98 17.63 8.36
CA PRO A 287 -16.64 18.46 9.36
C PRO A 287 -16.69 17.69 10.68
N GLU A 288 -16.51 18.39 11.80
CA GLU A 288 -16.59 17.76 13.12
C GLU A 288 -17.98 17.14 13.38
N ASP A 289 -19.01 17.66 12.71
CA ASP A 289 -20.36 17.10 12.69
C ASP A 289 -20.52 16.01 11.62
N LYS A 290 -20.82 14.80 12.13
CA LYS A 290 -21.04 13.57 11.38
C LYS A 290 -22.25 13.72 10.44
N ASN A 291 -22.01 13.84 9.15
CA ASN A 291 -22.95 13.40 8.11
C ASN A 291 -22.20 13.04 6.82
N GLU A 292 -22.80 12.13 6.05
CA GLU A 292 -22.30 11.21 5.01
C GLU A 292 -21.39 11.77 3.88
N LYS A 293 -21.06 13.07 3.85
CA LYS A 293 -20.19 13.69 2.82
C LYS A 293 -18.69 13.42 3.01
N THR A 294 -18.30 12.61 3.99
CA THR A 294 -16.92 12.49 4.52
C THR A 294 -16.07 11.33 3.97
N PHE A 295 -16.45 10.74 2.84
CA PHE A 295 -15.74 9.56 2.32
C PHE A 295 -14.74 9.86 1.19
N ALA A 296 -14.78 11.03 0.55
CA ALA A 296 -13.99 11.29 -0.65
C ALA A 296 -12.47 11.21 -0.42
N LEU A 297 -11.93 11.89 0.61
CA LEU A 297 -10.50 11.81 0.94
C LEU A 297 -10.09 10.40 1.34
N ARG A 298 -10.90 9.73 2.16
CA ARG A 298 -10.65 8.35 2.61
C ARG A 298 -10.60 7.38 1.43
N TRP A 299 -11.50 7.54 0.46
CA TRP A 299 -11.51 6.74 -0.77
C TRP A 299 -10.31 7.06 -1.64
N TYR A 300 -10.04 8.33 -1.89
CA TYR A 300 -8.89 8.74 -2.71
C TYR A 300 -7.59 8.22 -2.11
N TYR A 301 -7.38 8.39 -0.79
CA TYR A 301 -6.26 7.84 -0.05
C TYR A 301 -6.13 6.32 -0.21
N ARG A 302 -7.22 5.57 0.04
CA ARG A 302 -7.21 4.10 -0.06
C ARG A 302 -6.87 3.63 -1.48
N ASN A 303 -7.42 4.28 -2.50
CA ASN A 303 -7.13 3.93 -3.89
C ASN A 303 -5.68 4.25 -4.25
N LEU A 304 -5.18 5.42 -3.85
CA LEU A 304 -3.79 5.81 -4.08
C LEU A 304 -2.84 4.87 -3.34
N LEU A 305 -3.17 4.45 -2.13
CA LEU A 305 -2.40 3.51 -1.33
C LEU A 305 -2.25 2.14 -2.00
N LEU A 306 -3.35 1.57 -2.47
CA LEU A 306 -3.32 0.27 -3.16
C LEU A 306 -2.64 0.37 -4.52
N ALA A 307 -2.87 1.46 -5.26
CA ALA A 307 -2.17 1.71 -6.51
C ALA A 307 -0.66 1.86 -6.29
N SER A 308 -0.24 2.61 -5.28
CA SER A 308 1.18 2.82 -4.96
C SER A 308 1.84 1.54 -4.46
N MET A 309 1.11 0.67 -3.76
CA MET A 309 1.58 -0.66 -3.40
C MET A 309 1.81 -1.53 -4.64
N GLN A 310 0.82 -1.59 -5.54
CA GLN A 310 0.94 -2.34 -6.78
C GLN A 310 2.11 -1.83 -7.62
N VAL A 311 2.25 -0.52 -7.79
CA VAL A 311 3.39 0.09 -8.50
C VAL A 311 4.69 -0.27 -7.81
N SER A 312 4.82 -0.07 -6.50
CA SER A 312 6.08 -0.32 -5.78
C SER A 312 6.50 -1.79 -5.92
N SER A 313 5.57 -2.74 -5.74
CA SER A 313 5.85 -4.17 -5.87
C SER A 313 6.32 -4.55 -7.28
N LEU A 314 5.60 -4.11 -8.30
CA LEU A 314 5.91 -4.42 -9.69
C LEU A 314 7.21 -3.74 -10.16
N SER A 315 7.43 -2.50 -9.73
CA SER A 315 8.63 -1.72 -10.05
C SER A 315 9.88 -2.34 -9.44
N ALA A 316 9.79 -2.75 -8.17
CA ALA A 316 10.86 -3.46 -7.47
C ALA A 316 11.25 -4.73 -8.24
N PHE A 317 10.24 -5.49 -8.67
CA PHE A 317 10.46 -6.67 -9.47
C PHE A 317 11.18 -6.37 -10.79
N VAL A 318 10.73 -5.38 -11.57
CA VAL A 318 11.37 -5.03 -12.85
C VAL A 318 12.80 -4.54 -12.65
N ALA A 319 13.02 -3.65 -11.68
CA ALA A 319 14.33 -3.06 -11.41
C ALA A 319 15.36 -4.14 -11.02
N LYS A 320 14.95 -5.11 -10.20
CA LYS A 320 15.82 -6.20 -9.75
C LYS A 320 15.91 -7.35 -10.76
N ALA A 321 14.90 -7.53 -11.61
CA ALA A 321 14.95 -8.50 -12.69
C ALA A 321 16.16 -8.23 -13.58
N ALA A 322 16.45 -6.98 -13.97
CA ALA A 322 17.61 -6.67 -14.82
C ALA A 322 18.96 -7.23 -14.32
N SER A 323 19.10 -7.44 -13.00
CA SER A 323 20.30 -8.02 -12.38
C SER A 323 20.28 -9.54 -12.18
N TYR A 324 19.20 -10.24 -12.56
CA TYR A 324 19.06 -11.68 -12.34
C TYR A 324 19.57 -12.50 -13.54
N PRO A 325 20.59 -13.36 -13.35
CA PRO A 325 21.30 -14.02 -14.46
C PRO A 325 20.42 -15.01 -15.26
N ASP A 326 19.39 -15.59 -14.64
CA ASP A 326 18.60 -16.69 -15.24
C ASP A 326 17.39 -16.25 -16.08
N ILE A 327 17.21 -14.94 -16.29
CA ILE A 327 16.11 -14.39 -17.12
C ILE A 327 16.19 -14.87 -18.56
N GLY A 328 17.40 -15.17 -19.04
CA GLY A 328 17.65 -15.67 -20.38
C GLY A 328 16.96 -17.01 -20.68
N ASN A 329 16.84 -17.87 -19.68
CA ASN A 329 16.52 -19.29 -19.91
C ASN A 329 15.15 -19.70 -19.37
N ASN A 330 14.53 -18.88 -18.51
CA ASN A 330 13.23 -19.19 -17.91
C ASN A 330 12.07 -18.48 -18.65
N MET A 331 11.38 -19.21 -19.54
CA MET A 331 10.23 -18.68 -20.31
C MET A 331 9.08 -18.21 -19.42
N ASN A 332 8.84 -18.87 -18.27
CA ASN A 332 7.81 -18.44 -17.32
C ASN A 332 8.14 -17.09 -16.69
N PHE A 333 9.42 -16.89 -16.34
CA PHE A 333 9.91 -15.62 -15.84
C PHE A 333 9.76 -14.50 -16.88
N ARG A 334 10.17 -14.74 -18.13
CA ARG A 334 10.03 -13.77 -19.23
C ARG A 334 8.58 -13.36 -19.46
N ASN A 335 7.69 -14.33 -19.57
CA ASN A 335 6.25 -14.06 -19.75
C ASN A 335 5.66 -13.28 -18.57
N TYR A 336 6.13 -13.55 -17.35
CA TYR A 336 5.73 -12.79 -16.17
C TYR A 336 6.23 -11.34 -16.23
N LEU A 337 7.51 -11.12 -16.57
CA LEU A 337 8.09 -9.79 -16.72
C LEU A 337 7.37 -8.94 -17.78
N ILE A 338 6.99 -9.54 -18.91
CA ILE A 338 6.20 -8.87 -19.96
C ILE A 338 4.87 -8.38 -19.37
N ARG A 339 4.12 -9.25 -18.68
CA ARG A 339 2.84 -8.90 -18.03
C ARG A 339 3.00 -7.81 -16.97
N VAL A 340 4.08 -7.87 -16.19
CA VAL A 340 4.39 -6.83 -15.20
C VAL A 340 4.55 -5.47 -15.88
N ARG A 341 5.33 -5.39 -16.96
CA ARG A 341 5.52 -4.15 -17.73
C ARG A 341 4.22 -3.64 -18.32
N GLU A 342 3.40 -4.51 -18.92
CA GLU A 342 2.07 -4.14 -19.43
C GLU A 342 1.18 -3.53 -18.33
N ILE A 343 1.18 -4.09 -17.13
CA ILE A 343 0.43 -3.54 -16.00
C ILE A 343 0.96 -2.16 -15.60
N ILE A 344 2.28 -1.98 -15.49
CA ILE A 344 2.88 -0.68 -15.15
C ILE A 344 2.51 0.36 -16.21
N SER A 345 2.65 0.04 -17.50
CA SER A 345 2.27 0.94 -18.59
C SER A 345 0.80 1.33 -18.55
N ARG A 346 -0.12 0.41 -18.21
CA ARG A 346 -1.54 0.74 -18.01
C ARG A 346 -1.77 1.66 -16.82
N LEU A 347 -1.09 1.43 -15.70
CA LEU A 347 -1.18 2.27 -14.50
C LEU A 347 -0.59 3.68 -14.76
N GLN A 348 0.45 3.80 -15.58
CA GLN A 348 1.05 5.07 -15.98
C GLN A 348 0.16 5.85 -16.93
N ALA A 349 -0.30 5.22 -18.01
CA ALA A 349 -1.09 5.89 -19.05
C ALA A 349 -2.49 6.28 -18.54
N GLY A 350 -3.11 5.42 -17.74
CA GLY A 350 -4.46 5.60 -17.25
C GLY A 350 -5.54 5.55 -18.36
N SER A 351 -6.37 4.50 -18.39
CA SER A 351 -7.53 4.41 -19.30
C SER A 351 -8.86 4.67 -18.57
N LYS A 352 -10.00 4.72 -19.28
CA LYS A 352 -11.33 4.72 -18.63
C LYS A 352 -11.50 3.49 -17.71
N ASP A 353 -10.76 2.43 -18.01
CA ASP A 353 -10.77 1.13 -17.35
C ASP A 353 -9.53 0.93 -16.46
N THR A 354 -8.85 1.99 -16.02
CA THR A 354 -7.72 1.88 -15.07
C THR A 354 -7.75 3.07 -14.11
N TYR A 355 -7.37 2.88 -12.84
CA TYR A 355 -7.39 3.95 -11.86
C TYR A 355 -6.41 5.06 -12.29
N ARG A 356 -6.95 6.26 -12.59
CA ARG A 356 -6.19 7.41 -13.08
C ARG A 356 -5.75 8.29 -11.92
N SER A 357 -4.44 8.47 -11.76
CA SER A 357 -3.88 9.42 -10.80
C SER A 357 -2.52 9.93 -11.27
N MET A 358 -2.37 11.24 -11.40
CA MET A 358 -1.10 11.90 -11.73
C MET A 358 0.00 11.56 -10.72
N SER A 359 -0.38 11.32 -9.46
CA SER A 359 0.55 10.87 -8.41
C SER A 359 1.17 9.51 -8.73
N ILE A 360 0.39 8.59 -9.30
CA ILE A 360 0.86 7.27 -9.74
C ILE A 360 1.75 7.39 -10.97
N MET A 361 1.34 8.20 -11.95
CA MET A 361 2.18 8.47 -13.12
C MET A 361 3.54 9.06 -12.71
N LYS A 362 3.54 10.05 -11.81
CA LYS A 362 4.77 10.62 -11.25
C LYS A 362 5.61 9.57 -10.51
N GLN A 363 5.01 8.72 -9.68
CA GLN A 363 5.73 7.65 -8.98
C GLN A 363 6.44 6.69 -9.96
N ILE A 364 5.78 6.33 -11.07
CA ILE A 364 6.37 5.47 -12.10
C ILE A 364 7.53 6.19 -12.82
N ASN A 365 7.34 7.47 -13.15
CA ASN A 365 8.37 8.28 -13.81
C ASN A 365 9.60 8.49 -12.93
N ASP A 366 9.41 8.84 -11.66
CA ASP A 366 10.49 9.08 -10.69
C ASP A 366 11.36 7.83 -10.52
N ARG A 367 10.75 6.62 -10.57
CA ARG A 367 11.45 5.34 -10.46
C ARG A 367 12.17 4.87 -11.75
N LYS A 368 11.96 5.54 -12.91
CA LYS A 368 12.64 5.26 -14.18
C LYS A 368 12.58 3.79 -14.65
N ILE A 369 11.41 3.15 -14.50
CA ILE A 369 11.22 1.71 -14.74
C ILE A 369 10.94 1.38 -16.22
N LEU A 370 10.34 2.33 -16.95
CA LEU A 370 9.87 2.15 -18.33
C LEU A 370 10.82 2.79 -19.34
#